data_AF-A0A182IVG3-F1
#
_entry.id   AF-A0A182IVG3-F1
#
_cell.length_a   1.000
_cell.length_b   1.000
_cell.length_c   1.000
_cell.angle_alpha   90.00
_cell.angle_beta   90.00
_cell.angle_gamma   90.00
#
_symmetry.space_group_name_H-M   'P 1'
#
loop_
_entity.id
_entity.type
_entity.pdbx_description
1 polymer ?
#
loop_
_entity_poly.entity_id
_entity_poly.type
_entity_poly.pdbx_seq_one_letter_code
_entity_poly.pdbx_strand_id
1 'polypeptide(L)'
;MVLSTLADIIYNLYLLIYYVLKTCAFIGYLLIDIVHHVSWLIKNAYDFCTVVYEDNRYFIQDLKSVVVGTADFFINNIATAYSASRSICENLSKTVAALLNCSNFIVTTAKQGLVLIGLCIICEDNERSVAFVPCGHICACKVCSIHLCYHNPVCPLCRSYIQQKLEIYL
;
A
#
# COMPACT_ATOMS: atom_id res chain seq x y z
N MET A 1 -23.54 -95.96 24.03
CA MET A 1 -22.98 -94.80 24.77
C MET A 1 -22.46 -93.70 23.85
N VAL A 2 -21.66 -93.99 22.81
CA VAL A 2 -21.09 -92.93 21.93
C VAL A 2 -22.12 -92.24 21.01
N LEU A 3 -23.13 -92.99 20.53
CA LEU A 3 -24.13 -92.43 19.62
C LEU A 3 -25.07 -91.42 20.31
N SER A 4 -25.42 -91.65 21.58
CA SER A 4 -26.24 -90.73 22.38
C SER A 4 -25.49 -89.43 22.70
N THR A 5 -24.20 -89.52 23.04
CA THR A 5 -23.37 -88.32 23.28
C THR A 5 -23.18 -87.49 22.03
N LEU A 6 -23.06 -88.13 20.86
CA LEU A 6 -22.99 -87.42 19.57
C LEU A 6 -24.32 -86.70 19.25
N ALA A 7 -25.45 -87.36 19.48
CA ALA A 7 -26.78 -86.79 19.26
C ALA A 7 -27.03 -85.57 20.17
N ASP A 8 -26.63 -85.64 21.44
CA ASP A 8 -26.75 -84.53 22.39
C ASP A 8 -25.91 -83.32 21.96
N ILE A 9 -24.68 -83.54 21.45
CA ILE A 9 -23.83 -82.46 20.94
C ILE A 9 -24.47 -81.80 19.72
N ILE A 10 -24.97 -82.60 18.77
CA ILE A 10 -25.63 -82.09 17.56
C ILE A 10 -26.87 -81.29 17.95
N TYR A 11 -27.71 -81.80 18.86
CA TYR A 11 -28.90 -81.10 19.34
C TYR A 11 -28.55 -79.75 19.99
N ASN A 12 -27.58 -79.72 20.91
CA ASN A 12 -27.16 -78.48 21.56
C ASN A 12 -26.51 -77.49 20.59
N LEU A 13 -25.79 -77.97 19.56
CA LEU A 13 -25.25 -77.13 18.50
C LEU A 13 -26.38 -76.48 17.67
N TYR A 14 -27.39 -77.24 17.26
CA TYR A 14 -28.55 -76.69 16.56
C TYR A 14 -29.33 -75.71 17.44
N LEU A 15 -29.49 -76.01 18.73
CA LEU A 15 -30.14 -75.13 19.69
C LEU A 15 -29.37 -73.80 19.85
N LEU A 16 -28.05 -73.86 19.93
CA LEU A 16 -27.19 -72.68 19.96
C LEU A 16 -27.35 -71.84 18.69
N ILE A 17 -27.26 -72.47 17.50
CA ILE A 17 -27.42 -71.79 16.21
C ILE A 17 -28.81 -71.14 16.13
N TYR A 18 -29.86 -71.83 16.56
CA TYR A 18 -31.22 -71.30 16.59
C TYR A 18 -31.31 -70.04 17.46
N TYR A 19 -30.77 -70.07 18.68
CA TYR A 19 -30.78 -68.91 19.56
C TYR A 19 -29.94 -67.75 19.01
N VAL A 20 -28.76 -68.02 18.44
CA VAL A 20 -27.94 -66.99 17.79
C VAL A 20 -28.72 -66.33 16.66
N LEU A 21 -29.29 -67.10 15.73
CA LEU A 21 -30.09 -66.55 14.63
C LEU A 21 -31.31 -65.76 15.12
N LYS A 22 -32.00 -66.24 16.16
CA LYS A 22 -33.13 -65.54 16.77
C LYS A 22 -32.71 -64.20 17.39
N THR A 23 -31.60 -64.17 18.11
CA THR A 23 -31.06 -62.92 18.69
C THR A 23 -30.58 -61.95 17.61
N CYS A 24 -29.87 -62.42 16.59
CA CYS A 24 -29.46 -61.59 15.46
C CYS A 24 -30.65 -61.00 14.71
N ALA A 25 -31.71 -61.79 14.48
CA ALA A 25 -32.94 -61.31 13.86
C ALA A 25 -33.63 -60.24 14.70
N PHE A 26 -33.69 -60.42 16.02
CA PHE A 26 -34.26 -59.44 16.94
C PHE A 26 -33.46 -58.12 16.96
N ILE A 27 -32.13 -58.21 17.03
CA ILE A 27 -31.24 -57.04 16.96
C ILE A 27 -31.40 -56.34 15.61
N GLY A 28 -31.44 -57.10 14.50
CA GLY A 28 -31.65 -56.55 13.17
C GLY A 28 -32.98 -55.81 13.04
N TYR A 29 -34.07 -56.39 13.57
CA TYR A 29 -35.37 -55.72 13.63
C TYR A 29 -35.30 -54.41 14.41
N LEU A 30 -34.68 -54.42 15.59
CA LEU A 30 -34.56 -53.24 16.44
C LEU A 30 -33.71 -52.14 15.78
N LEU A 31 -32.63 -52.50 15.08
CA LEU A 31 -31.82 -51.54 14.31
C LEU A 31 -32.62 -50.90 13.18
N ILE A 32 -33.39 -51.68 12.42
CA ILE A 32 -34.24 -51.16 11.34
C ILE A 32 -35.29 -50.21 11.90
N ASP A 33 -35.93 -50.59 13.02
CA ASP A 33 -36.95 -49.77 13.69
C ASP A 33 -36.38 -48.44 14.18
N ILE A 34 -35.18 -48.46 14.81
CA ILE A 34 -34.47 -47.24 15.20
C ILE A 34 -34.15 -46.37 13.99
N VAL A 35 -33.61 -46.94 12.92
CA VAL A 35 -33.26 -46.17 11.70
C VAL A 35 -34.49 -45.54 11.09
N HIS A 36 -35.61 -46.26 11.06
CA HIS A 36 -36.89 -45.73 10.57
C HIS A 36 -37.37 -44.54 11.41
N HIS A 37 -37.34 -44.65 12.73
CA HIS A 37 -37.73 -43.56 13.64
C HIS A 37 -36.82 -42.35 13.56
N VAL A 38 -35.49 -42.56 13.47
CA VAL A 38 -34.51 -41.47 13.30
C VAL A 38 -34.73 -40.77 11.96
N SER A 39 -34.92 -41.52 10.87
CA SER A 39 -35.20 -40.96 9.55
C SER A 39 -36.49 -40.12 9.55
N TRP A 40 -37.55 -40.61 10.19
CA TRP A 40 -38.80 -39.87 10.36
C TRP A 40 -38.60 -38.56 11.14
N LEU A 41 -37.81 -38.58 12.23
CA LEU A 41 -37.52 -37.37 13.01
C LEU A 41 -36.73 -36.34 12.20
N ILE A 42 -35.70 -36.78 11.47
CA ILE A 42 -34.89 -35.91 10.61
C ILE A 42 -35.76 -35.28 9.53
N LYS A 43 -36.64 -36.05 8.90
CA LYS A 43 -37.55 -35.54 7.87
C LYS A 43 -38.46 -34.44 8.42
N ASN A 44 -39.12 -34.68 9.56
CA ASN A 44 -39.98 -33.66 10.16
C ASN A 44 -39.23 -32.41 10.60
N ALA A 45 -38.01 -32.56 11.14
CA ALA A 45 -37.17 -31.44 11.49
C ALA A 45 -36.79 -30.62 10.25
N TYR A 46 -36.44 -31.29 9.14
CA TYR A 46 -36.15 -30.65 7.87
C TYR A 46 -37.37 -29.90 7.30
N ASP A 47 -38.53 -30.55 7.29
CA ASP A 47 -39.78 -29.95 6.80
C ASP A 47 -40.16 -28.73 7.65
N PHE A 48 -40.04 -28.82 8.98
CA PHE A 48 -40.25 -27.69 9.89
C PHE A 48 -39.28 -26.54 9.62
N CYS A 49 -37.98 -26.81 9.55
CA CYS A 49 -36.97 -25.79 9.24
C CYS A 49 -37.23 -25.12 7.89
N THR A 50 -37.70 -25.88 6.89
CA THR A 50 -38.04 -25.35 5.57
C THR A 50 -39.23 -24.41 5.66
N VAL A 51 -40.30 -24.77 6.37
CA VAL A 51 -41.46 -23.88 6.60
C VAL A 51 -41.03 -22.60 7.31
N VAL A 52 -40.26 -22.71 8.41
CA VAL A 52 -39.75 -21.55 9.14
C VAL A 52 -38.89 -20.66 8.23
N TYR A 53 -38.05 -21.25 7.37
CA TYR A 53 -37.24 -20.50 6.43
C TYR A 53 -38.08 -19.78 5.38
N GLU A 54 -39.05 -20.45 4.76
CA GLU A 54 -39.92 -19.84 3.73
C GLU A 54 -40.79 -18.72 4.32
N ASP A 55 -41.36 -18.92 5.52
CA ASP A 55 -42.17 -17.91 6.20
C ASP A 55 -41.37 -16.65 6.53
N ASN A 56 -40.06 -16.78 6.79
CA ASN A 56 -39.17 -15.67 7.12
C ASN A 56 -38.27 -15.23 5.96
N ARG A 57 -38.45 -15.79 4.75
CA ARG A 57 -37.54 -15.58 3.62
C ARG A 57 -37.39 -14.12 3.26
N TYR A 58 -38.51 -13.39 3.18
CA TYR A 58 -38.51 -11.96 2.87
C TYR A 58 -37.81 -11.16 3.95
N PHE A 59 -38.07 -11.46 5.22
CA PHE A 59 -37.39 -10.81 6.34
C PHE A 59 -35.87 -11.04 6.32
N ILE A 60 -35.42 -12.27 6.06
CA ILE A 60 -34.01 -12.60 5.93
C ILE A 60 -33.38 -11.82 4.76
N GLN A 61 -34.09 -11.73 3.63
CA GLN A 61 -33.63 -11.00 2.45
C GLN A 61 -33.56 -9.48 2.69
N ASP A 62 -34.53 -8.93 3.41
CA ASP A 62 -34.55 -7.51 3.79
C ASP A 62 -33.44 -7.20 4.80
N LEU A 63 -33.25 -8.05 5.81
CA LEU A 63 -32.14 -7.92 6.75
C LEU A 63 -30.79 -7.95 6.01
N LYS A 64 -30.63 -8.88 5.07
CA LYS A 64 -29.42 -8.98 4.24
C LYS A 64 -29.21 -7.71 3.41
N SER A 65 -30.26 -7.18 2.78
CA SER A 65 -30.15 -5.98 1.95
C SER A 65 -29.78 -4.74 2.77
N VAL A 66 -30.34 -4.59 3.98
CA VAL A 66 -30.01 -3.50 4.91
C VAL A 66 -28.56 -3.62 5.38
N VAL A 67 -28.12 -4.81 5.80
CA VAL A 67 -26.74 -5.02 6.29
C VAL A 67 -25.72 -4.77 5.18
N VAL A 68 -25.94 -5.33 3.98
CA VAL A 68 -25.02 -5.14 2.85
C VAL A 68 -25.04 -3.69 2.37
N GLY A 69 -26.22 -3.09 2.21
CA GLY A 69 -26.36 -1.72 1.74
C GLY A 69 -25.75 -0.70 2.70
N THR A 70 -25.89 -0.90 4.01
CA THR A 70 -25.24 -0.03 5.00
C THR A 70 -23.72 -0.18 4.99
N ALA A 71 -23.20 -1.41 4.89
CA ALA A 71 -21.76 -1.64 4.75
C ALA A 71 -21.20 -0.96 3.49
N ASP A 72 -21.85 -1.15 2.34
CA ASP A 72 -21.44 -0.55 1.07
C ASP A 72 -21.46 0.98 1.14
N PHE A 73 -22.46 1.57 1.80
CA PHE A 73 -22.52 3.02 2.00
C PHE A 73 -21.28 3.54 2.75
N PHE A 74 -20.89 2.90 3.85
CA PHE A 74 -19.71 3.34 4.62
C PHE A 74 -18.40 3.12 3.84
N ILE A 75 -18.24 1.97 3.19
CA ILE A 75 -17.04 1.65 2.41
C ILE A 75 -16.85 2.68 1.29
N ASN A 76 -17.91 2.97 0.53
CA ASN A 76 -17.85 3.91 -0.58
C ASN A 76 -17.55 5.33 -0.10
N ASN A 77 -18.18 5.81 0.97
CA ASN A 77 -17.89 7.13 1.52
C ASN A 77 -16.45 7.26 2.01
N ILE A 78 -15.93 6.25 2.71
CA ILE A 78 -14.54 6.24 3.18
C ILE A 78 -13.58 6.22 1.99
N ALA A 79 -13.86 5.40 0.97
CA ALA A 79 -13.03 5.32 -0.24
C ALA A 79 -13.01 6.66 -1.00
N THR A 80 -14.15 7.33 -1.14
CA THR A 80 -14.25 8.65 -1.77
C THR A 80 -13.54 9.73 -0.95
N ALA A 81 -13.69 9.73 0.38
CA ALA A 81 -12.96 10.67 1.24
C ALA A 81 -11.44 10.47 1.15
N TYR A 82 -11.00 9.21 1.14
CA TYR A 82 -9.59 8.86 1.00
C TYR A 82 -9.02 9.31 -0.34
N SER A 83 -9.71 9.02 -1.46
CA SER A 83 -9.23 9.42 -2.80
C SER A 83 -9.16 10.94 -2.97
N ALA A 84 -10.14 11.68 -2.43
CA ALA A 84 -10.10 13.13 -2.38
C ALA A 84 -8.91 13.66 -1.56
N SER A 85 -8.70 13.11 -0.36
CA SER A 85 -7.58 13.51 0.51
C SER A 85 -6.21 13.26 -0.15
N ARG A 86 -6.08 12.13 -0.85
CA ARG A 86 -4.87 11.77 -1.58
C ARG A 86 -4.62 12.74 -2.74
N SER A 87 -5.66 13.07 -3.51
CA SER A 87 -5.55 14.01 -4.63
C SER A 87 -5.10 15.40 -4.16
N ILE A 88 -5.65 15.88 -3.03
CA ILE A 88 -5.24 17.14 -2.41
C ILE A 88 -3.77 17.10 -2.02
N CYS A 89 -3.32 16.02 -1.36
CA CYS A 89 -1.93 15.87 -0.93
C CYS A 89 -0.95 15.83 -2.12
N GLU A 90 -1.29 15.08 -3.18
CA GLU A 90 -0.46 15.00 -4.39
C GLU A 90 -0.36 16.36 -5.10
N ASN A 91 -1.47 17.09 -5.20
CA ASN A 91 -1.47 18.43 -5.79
C ASN A 91 -0.68 19.42 -4.94
N LEU A 92 -0.83 19.40 -3.61
CA LEU A 92 -0.07 20.24 -2.70
C LEU A 92 1.43 19.96 -2.77
N SER A 93 1.83 18.68 -2.81
CA SER A 93 3.23 18.31 -2.96
C SER A 93 3.83 18.87 -4.26
N LYS A 94 3.09 18.78 -5.37
CA LYS A 94 3.54 19.30 -6.68
C LYS A 94 3.64 20.82 -6.68
N THR A 95 2.67 21.53 -6.11
CA THR A 95 2.70 23.00 -6.05
C THR A 95 3.85 23.49 -5.16
N VAL A 96 4.07 22.86 -4.00
CA VAL A 96 5.21 23.19 -3.13
C VAL A 96 6.54 22.94 -3.85
N ALA A 97 6.70 21.81 -4.52
CA ALA A 97 7.92 21.52 -5.29
C ALA A 97 8.17 22.56 -6.41
N ALA A 98 7.12 22.96 -7.13
CA ALA A 98 7.22 23.98 -8.16
C ALA A 98 7.61 25.35 -7.59
N LEU A 99 7.03 25.76 -6.45
CA LEU A 99 7.37 27.00 -5.77
C LEU A 99 8.82 27.01 -5.28
N LEU A 100 9.29 25.92 -4.67
CA LEU A 100 10.69 25.78 -4.24
C LEU A 100 11.65 25.89 -5.43
N ASN A 101 11.36 25.21 -6.53
CA ASN A 101 12.17 25.28 -7.74
C ASN A 101 12.20 26.69 -8.34
N CYS A 102 11.06 27.38 -8.37
CA CYS A 102 10.98 28.77 -8.82
C CYS A 102 11.81 29.71 -7.93
N SER A 103 11.72 29.54 -6.60
CA SER A 103 12.50 30.34 -5.66
C SER A 103 14.00 30.14 -5.86
N ASN A 104 14.45 28.90 -6.04
CA ASN A 104 15.85 28.59 -6.34
C ASN A 104 16.28 29.20 -7.66
N PHE A 105 15.45 29.12 -8.71
CA PHE A 105 15.74 29.73 -9.99
C PHE A 105 15.94 31.25 -9.84
N ILE A 106 14.99 31.96 -9.23
CA ILE A 106 15.09 33.41 -9.00
C ILE A 106 16.38 33.77 -8.24
N VAL A 107 16.69 33.07 -7.16
CA VAL A 107 17.90 33.32 -6.35
C VAL A 107 19.16 33.10 -7.18
N THR A 108 19.23 32.02 -7.96
CA THR A 108 20.40 31.74 -8.80
C THR A 108 20.59 32.78 -9.91
N THR A 109 19.52 33.19 -10.59
CA THR A 109 19.57 34.21 -11.63
C THR A 109 19.95 35.58 -11.05
N ALA A 110 19.37 35.95 -9.90
CA ALA A 110 19.70 37.20 -9.22
C ALA A 110 21.19 37.25 -8.79
N LYS A 111 21.72 36.13 -8.25
CA LYS A 111 23.14 36.02 -7.92
C LYS A 111 24.03 36.22 -9.15
N GLN A 112 23.68 35.62 -10.29
CA GLN A 112 24.46 35.77 -11.52
C GLN A 112 24.43 37.22 -12.05
N GLY A 113 23.28 37.88 -12.01
CA GLY A 113 23.17 39.29 -12.41
C GLY A 113 23.97 40.24 -11.50
N LEU A 114 23.91 40.03 -10.18
CA LEU A 114 24.58 40.92 -9.22
C LEU A 114 26.12 40.87 -9.32
N VAL A 115 26.71 39.75 -9.72
CA VAL A 115 28.17 39.62 -9.89
C VAL A 115 28.69 40.57 -10.97
N LEU A 116 27.87 40.88 -11.98
CA LEU A 116 28.23 41.71 -13.13
C LEU A 116 27.98 43.20 -12.90
N ILE A 117 27.14 43.56 -11.92
CA ILE A 117 26.74 44.94 -11.66
C ILE A 117 27.65 45.58 -10.62
N GLY A 118 28.21 46.74 -10.93
CA GLY A 118 28.92 47.59 -9.97
C GLY A 118 30.24 48.16 -10.47
N LEU A 119 30.80 49.07 -9.68
CA LEU A 119 32.06 49.76 -9.98
C LEU A 119 33.26 48.90 -9.58
N CYS A 120 34.38 49.13 -10.26
CA CYS A 120 35.67 48.53 -9.97
C CYS A 120 36.06 48.81 -8.52
N ILE A 121 36.43 47.77 -7.77
CA ILE A 121 36.80 47.92 -6.35
C ILE A 121 38.16 48.60 -6.12
N ILE A 122 38.89 48.89 -7.20
CA ILE A 122 40.23 49.50 -7.13
C ILE A 122 40.13 51.02 -7.32
N CYS A 123 39.39 51.46 -8.35
CA CYS A 123 39.25 52.88 -8.65
C CYS A 123 37.90 53.48 -8.23
N GLU A 124 36.89 52.64 -7.96
CA GLU A 124 35.52 53.04 -7.59
C GLU A 124 34.84 54.01 -8.58
N ASP A 125 35.28 54.00 -9.84
CA ASP A 125 34.90 54.99 -10.85
C ASP A 125 34.37 54.33 -12.14
N ASN A 126 35.13 53.36 -12.66
CA ASN A 126 34.75 52.62 -13.87
C ASN A 126 34.02 51.32 -13.55
N GLU A 127 33.10 50.89 -14.42
CA GLU A 127 32.39 49.62 -14.30
C GLU A 127 33.34 48.41 -14.34
N ARG A 128 32.94 47.33 -13.66
CA ARG A 128 33.65 46.06 -13.72
C ARG A 128 33.45 45.43 -15.10
N SER A 129 34.54 45.08 -15.76
CA SER A 129 34.48 44.53 -17.12
C SER A 129 35.48 43.41 -17.36
N VAL A 130 36.15 42.91 -16.31
CA VAL A 130 37.21 41.90 -16.44
C VAL A 130 37.04 40.77 -15.43
N ALA A 131 36.97 39.53 -15.92
CA ALA A 131 37.07 38.30 -15.14
C ALA A 131 38.52 37.81 -15.02
N PHE A 132 38.91 37.35 -13.82
CA PHE A 132 40.22 36.76 -13.58
C PHE A 132 40.17 35.23 -13.56
N VAL A 133 41.00 34.57 -14.36
CA VAL A 133 41.11 33.10 -14.46
C VAL A 133 42.29 32.61 -13.61
N PRO A 134 42.15 31.50 -12.85
CA PRO A 134 41.04 30.54 -12.84
C PRO A 134 39.91 30.88 -11.88
N CYS A 135 40.03 31.91 -11.04
CA CYS A 135 39.09 32.15 -9.95
C CYS A 135 37.69 32.66 -10.36
N GLY A 136 37.52 33.14 -11.59
CA GLY A 136 36.27 33.64 -12.16
C GLY A 136 35.77 34.99 -11.64
N HIS A 137 36.47 35.64 -10.70
CA HIS A 137 35.99 36.88 -10.08
C HIS A 137 36.02 38.07 -11.04
N ILE A 138 34.92 38.83 -11.06
CA ILE A 138 34.73 40.05 -11.84
C ILE A 138 34.69 41.23 -10.87
N CYS A 139 35.81 41.91 -10.70
CA CYS A 139 35.95 42.95 -9.68
C CYS A 139 36.73 44.19 -10.14
N ALA A 140 37.34 44.14 -11.32
CA ALA A 140 38.16 45.23 -11.86
C ALA A 140 37.59 45.74 -13.20
N CYS A 141 37.79 47.04 -13.46
CA CYS A 141 37.61 47.60 -14.80
C CYS A 141 38.80 47.22 -15.70
N LYS A 142 38.65 47.45 -17.00
CA LYS A 142 39.71 47.21 -18.00
C LYS A 142 41.05 47.83 -17.60
N VAL A 143 41.07 49.09 -17.19
CA VAL A 143 42.29 49.85 -16.86
C VAL A 143 42.97 49.28 -15.61
N CYS A 144 42.23 49.15 -14.50
CA CYS A 144 42.79 48.64 -13.25
C CYS A 144 43.25 47.18 -13.39
N SER A 145 42.58 46.37 -14.22
CA SER A 145 43.03 44.99 -14.49
C SER A 145 44.43 44.92 -15.11
N ILE A 146 44.78 45.88 -15.98
CA ILE A 146 46.10 45.93 -16.63
C ILE A 146 47.17 46.26 -15.61
N HIS A 147 46.97 47.30 -14.81
CA HIS A 147 47.90 47.70 -13.75
C HIS A 147 48.08 46.59 -12.72
N LEU A 148 46.99 45.96 -12.28
CA LEU A 148 47.03 44.87 -11.32
C LEU A 148 47.84 43.68 -11.86
N CYS A 149 47.55 43.23 -13.09
CA CYS A 149 48.29 42.11 -13.69
C CYS A 149 49.77 42.41 -13.94
N TYR A 150 50.16 43.68 -14.12
CA TYR A 150 51.56 44.04 -14.32
C TYR A 150 52.35 44.13 -13.01
N HIS A 151 51.76 44.70 -11.95
CA HIS A 151 52.47 44.94 -10.69
C HIS A 151 52.27 43.86 -9.62
N ASN A 152 51.06 43.29 -9.52
CA ASN A 152 50.72 42.30 -8.50
C ASN A 152 49.59 41.39 -9.02
N PRO A 153 49.91 40.33 -9.79
CA PRO A 153 48.95 39.50 -10.52
C PRO A 153 48.19 38.53 -9.60
N VAL A 154 47.47 39.08 -8.63
CA VAL A 154 46.71 38.35 -7.62
C VAL A 154 45.31 38.95 -7.55
N CYS A 155 44.28 38.10 -7.55
CA CYS A 155 42.89 38.54 -7.48
C CYS A 155 42.63 39.28 -6.15
N PRO A 156 42.09 40.50 -6.15
CA PRO A 156 41.89 41.25 -4.90
C PRO A 156 40.82 40.63 -3.98
N LEU A 157 39.89 39.82 -4.54
CA LEU A 157 38.83 39.18 -3.76
C LEU A 157 39.27 37.88 -3.08
N CYS A 158 39.93 36.99 -3.81
CA CYS A 158 40.24 35.64 -3.31
C CYS A 158 41.73 35.35 -3.14
N ARG A 159 42.59 36.30 -3.54
CA ARG A 159 44.06 36.19 -3.47
C ARG A 159 44.67 35.05 -4.31
N SER A 160 43.90 34.46 -5.22
CA SER A 160 44.42 33.51 -6.20
C SER A 160 45.27 34.22 -7.26
N TYR A 161 46.34 33.57 -7.72
CA TYR A 161 47.18 34.07 -8.81
C TYR A 161 46.38 34.18 -10.12
N ILE A 162 46.51 35.31 -10.81
CA ILE A 162 45.82 35.59 -12.06
C ILE A 162 46.64 35.02 -13.21
N GLN A 163 46.14 33.96 -13.84
CA GLN A 163 46.76 33.34 -15.01
C GLN A 163 46.36 34.04 -16.30
N GLN A 164 45.09 34.41 -16.40
CA GLN A 164 44.52 35.10 -17.56
C GLN A 164 43.45 36.08 -17.10
N LYS A 165 43.24 37.13 -17.90
CA LYS A 165 42.11 38.04 -17.77
C LYS A 165 41.24 37.97 -19.01
N LEU A 166 39.93 37.97 -18.81
CA LEU A 166 38.93 37.94 -19.87
C LEU A 166 38.10 39.20 -19.77
N GLU A 167 38.06 39.97 -20.85
CA GLU A 167 37.18 41.13 -20.95
C GLU A 167 35.76 40.66 -21.26
N ILE A 168 34.80 41.14 -20.46
CA ILE A 168 33.38 40.80 -20.59
C ILE A 168 32.68 41.98 -21.25
N TYR A 169 32.04 41.70 -22.37
CA TYR A 169 31.17 42.63 -23.07
C TYR A 169 29.72 42.21 -22.78
N LEU A 170 28.96 43.10 -22.12
CA LEU A 170 27.53 42.93 -21.87
C LEU A 170 26.70 43.50 -23.03
#